data_AF-S7P279-F1
#
_entry.id   AF-S7P279-F1
#
_cell.length_a   1.000
_cell.length_b   1.000
_cell.length_c   1.000
_cell.angle_alpha   90.00
_cell.angle_beta   90.00
_cell.angle_gamma   90.00
#
_symmetry.space_group_name_H-M   'P 1'
#
loop_
_entity.id
_entity.type
_entity.pdbx_description
1 polymer ?
#
loop_
_entity_poly.entity_id
_entity_poly.type
_entity_poly.pdbx_seq_one_letter_code
_entity_poly.pdbx_strand_id
1 'polypeptide(L)'
;MGKYPRVIFVTSHSVNDPMLSFMMPFDLMSNCTLEQPVFAPIYIQGTIQAAPDGGWEGQATFKLSFRKGGAITFFQLMMKAASAGER
;
A
#
# COMPACT_ATOMS: atom_id res chain seq x y z
N MET A 1 11.48 4.08 19.02
CA MET A 1 10.94 3.53 17.76
C MET A 1 10.38 4.69 16.95
N GLY A 2 11.12 5.22 15.98
CA GLY A 2 10.68 6.36 15.16
C GLY A 2 9.40 6.01 14.42
N LYS A 3 8.39 6.89 14.44
CA LYS A 3 7.10 6.65 13.78
C LYS A 3 7.26 6.93 12.28
N TYR A 4 7.77 5.98 11.53
CA TYR A 4 7.78 6.08 10.08
C TYR A 4 6.36 5.89 9.54
N PRO A 5 5.93 6.73 8.58
CA PRO A 5 4.61 6.60 7.99
C PRO A 5 4.52 5.28 7.20
N ARG A 6 3.35 4.66 7.21
CA ARG A 6 3.11 3.33 6.62
C ARG A 6 1.68 3.20 6.13
N VAL A 7 1.47 2.37 5.12
CA VAL A 7 0.15 1.88 4.73
C VAL A 7 -0.15 0.62 5.55
N ILE A 8 -1.37 0.51 6.10
CA ILE A 8 -1.83 -0.69 6.79
C ILE A 8 -3.04 -1.21 6.06
N PHE A 9 -2.99 -2.46 5.62
CA PHE A 9 -4.14 -3.19 5.11
C PHE A 9 -4.76 -3.99 6.25
N VAL A 10 -6.02 -3.70 6.56
CA VAL A 10 -6.78 -4.40 7.59
C VAL A 10 -7.76 -5.33 6.91
N THR A 11 -7.58 -6.63 7.14
CA THR A 11 -8.49 -7.65 6.63
C THR A 11 -9.83 -7.57 7.35
N SER A 12 -10.92 -7.74 6.60
CA SER A 12 -12.25 -7.85 7.20
C SER A 12 -12.38 -9.20 7.91
N HIS A 13 -12.95 -9.19 9.13
CA HIS A 13 -13.29 -10.41 9.87
C HIS A 13 -14.26 -11.33 9.13
N SER A 14 -14.99 -10.80 8.14
CA SER A 14 -15.94 -11.57 7.32
C SER A 14 -15.28 -12.32 6.15
N VAL A 15 -13.97 -12.15 5.94
CA VAL A 15 -13.23 -12.78 4.83
C VAL A 15 -12.24 -13.77 5.42
N ASN A 16 -12.40 -15.05 5.08
CA ASN A 16 -11.44 -16.09 5.43
C ASN A 16 -10.31 -16.12 4.38
N ASP A 17 -9.48 -15.08 4.39
CA ASP A 17 -8.30 -14.96 3.52
C ASP A 17 -7.04 -15.43 4.29
N PRO A 18 -6.22 -16.35 3.72
CA PRO A 18 -4.94 -16.71 4.32
C PRO A 18 -3.99 -15.51 4.50
N MET A 19 -4.12 -14.50 3.64
CA MET A 19 -3.41 -13.24 3.77
C MET A 19 -4.12 -12.38 4.81
N LEU A 20 -3.60 -12.39 6.04
CA LEU A 20 -4.08 -11.58 7.15
C LEU A 20 -3.75 -10.10 6.96
N SER A 21 -4.04 -9.28 7.97
CA SER A 21 -3.66 -7.86 7.98
C SER A 21 -2.14 -7.71 7.87
N PHE A 22 -1.69 -6.76 7.05
CA PHE A 22 -0.27 -6.50 6.82
C PHE A 22 0.01 -4.99 6.73
N MET A 23 1.28 -4.61 6.80
CA MET A 23 1.70 -3.23 6.63
C MET A 23 2.77 -3.10 5.54
N MET A 24 2.78 -1.95 4.87
CA MET A 24 3.78 -1.56 3.89
C MET A 24 4.39 -0.23 4.35
N PRO A 25 5.61 -0.26 4.91
CA PRO A 25 6.38 0.95 5.23
C PRO A 25 6.71 1.76 3.96
N PHE A 26 6.61 3.09 4.02
CA PHE A 26 6.80 3.92 2.82
C PHE A 26 8.23 3.87 2.25
N ASP A 27 9.23 3.72 3.11
CA ASP A 27 10.65 3.58 2.75
C ASP A 27 10.95 2.32 1.93
N LEU A 28 10.10 1.30 2.02
CA LEU A 28 10.21 0.06 1.24
C LEU A 28 9.34 0.06 -0.01
N MET A 29 8.46 1.05 -0.16
CA MET A 29 7.57 1.20 -1.31
C MET A 29 8.23 2.01 -2.42
N SER A 30 8.07 1.58 -3.67
CA SER A 30 8.55 2.33 -4.84
C SER A 30 7.63 2.17 -6.04
N ASN A 31 7.78 3.06 -7.02
CA ASN A 31 7.01 3.06 -8.28
C ASN A 31 5.49 3.08 -8.08
N CYS A 32 5.01 3.87 -7.11
CA CYS A 32 3.59 3.99 -6.81
C CYS A 32 2.86 4.82 -7.88
N THR A 33 1.90 4.23 -8.59
CA THR A 33 1.07 4.94 -9.58
C THR A 33 -0.42 4.76 -9.29
N LEU A 34 -1.22 5.75 -9.69
CA LEU A 34 -2.68 5.70 -9.67
C LEU A 34 -3.18 5.41 -11.09
N GLU A 35 -3.85 4.28 -11.27
CA GLU A 35 -4.43 3.88 -12.55
C GLU A 35 -5.94 4.07 -12.55
N GLN A 36 -6.46 4.70 -13.60
CA GLN A 36 -7.88 4.99 -13.79
C GLN A 36 -8.41 4.30 -15.06
N PRO A 37 -8.59 2.97 -15.04
CA PRO A 37 -9.17 2.25 -16.16
C PRO A 37 -10.65 2.62 -16.36
N VAL A 38 -11.09 2.69 -17.62
CA VAL A 38 -12.48 3.07 -17.98
C VAL A 38 -13.50 2.01 -17.54
N PHE A 39 -13.11 0.73 -17.56
CA PHE A 39 -14.00 -0.42 -17.31
C PHE A 39 -13.62 -1.26 -16.09
N ALA A 40 -12.80 -0.72 -15.19
CA ALA A 40 -12.42 -1.41 -13.97
C ALA A 40 -12.33 -0.44 -12.79
N PRO A 41 -12.32 -0.92 -11.53
CA PRO A 41 -12.12 -0.05 -10.38
C PRO A 41 -10.78 0.66 -10.46
N ILE A 42 -10.75 1.93 -10.01
CA ILE A 42 -9.51 2.69 -9.81
C ILE A 42 -8.63 1.93 -8.83
N TYR A 43 -7.34 1.84 -9.15
CA TYR A 43 -6.39 1.17 -8.30
C TYR A 43 -5.07 1.93 -8.18
N ILE A 44 -4.39 1.71 -7.06
CA ILE A 44 -3.01 2.13 -6.85
C ILE A 44 -2.16 0.89 -7.03
N GLN A 45 -1.07 0.98 -7.77
CA GLN A 45 -0.10 -0.10 -7.90
C GLN A 45 1.29 0.38 -7.55
N GLY A 46 2.17 -0.55 -7.23
CA GLY A 46 3.57 -0.26 -6.98
C GLY A 46 4.33 -1.52 -6.63
N THR A 47 5.52 -1.32 -6.08
CA THR A 47 6.37 -2.40 -5.61
C THR A 47 6.78 -2.19 -4.17
N ILE A 48 6.96 -3.29 -3.44
CA ILE A 48 7.37 -3.33 -2.04
C ILE A 48 8.60 -4.23 -1.90
N GLN A 49 9.64 -3.75 -1.23
CA GLN A 49 10.80 -4.55 -0.85
C GLN A 49 10.52 -5.28 0.47
N ALA A 50 11.11 -6.46 0.62
CA ALA A 50 11.07 -7.18 1.88
C ALA A 50 11.72 -6.36 2.99
N ALA A 51 11.02 -6.24 4.13
CA ALA A 51 11.61 -5.64 5.32
C ALA A 51 12.70 -6.56 5.88
N PRO A 52 13.79 -6.00 6.45
CA PRO A 52 14.74 -6.78 7.23
C PRO A 52 14.00 -7.60 8.29
N ASP A 53 14.31 -8.90 8.37
CA ASP A 53 13.67 -9.86 9.29
C ASP A 53 12.14 -9.95 9.14
N GLY A 54 11.58 -9.55 7.99
CA GLY A 54 10.14 -9.54 7.70
C GLY A 54 9.53 -10.90 7.35
N GLY A 55 10.32 -11.98 7.40
CA GLY A 55 9.86 -13.35 7.13
C GLY A 55 9.75 -13.73 5.64
N TRP A 56 10.24 -12.88 4.74
CA TRP A 56 10.35 -13.16 3.30
C TRP A 56 11.50 -12.34 2.68
N GLU A 57 11.89 -12.67 1.44
CA GLU A 57 12.99 -12.03 0.72
C GLU A 57 12.57 -11.53 -0.67
N GLY A 58 13.23 -10.47 -1.16
CA GLY A 58 13.05 -9.93 -2.49
C GLY A 58 12.05 -8.77 -2.57
N GLN A 59 11.34 -8.69 -3.69
CA GLN A 59 10.38 -7.63 -4.00
C GLN A 59 9.06 -8.23 -4.47
N ALA A 60 7.95 -7.58 -4.14
CA ALA A 60 6.63 -7.93 -4.63
C ALA A 60 5.96 -6.73 -5.30
N THR A 61 5.10 -7.00 -6.29
CA THR A 61 4.18 -5.99 -6.82
C THR A 61 2.90 -6.01 -5.99
N PHE A 62 2.30 -4.84 -5.75
CA PHE A 62 1.01 -4.72 -5.09
C PHE A 62 0.03 -3.94 -5.94
N LYS A 63 -1.26 -4.24 -5.75
CA LYS A 63 -2.38 -3.50 -6.37
C LYS A 63 -3.51 -3.32 -5.36
N LEU A 64 -3.76 -2.09 -4.96
CA LEU A 64 -4.86 -1.69 -4.07
C LEU A 64 -6.04 -1.20 -4.91
N SER A 65 -7.10 -2.00 -5.01
CA SER A 65 -8.30 -1.67 -5.81
C SER A 65 -9.43 -1.11 -4.96
N PHE A 66 -9.93 0.06 -5.31
CA PHE A 66 -10.92 0.80 -4.51
C PHE A 66 -12.32 0.67 -5.09
N ARG A 67 -13.02 -0.41 -4.71
CA ARG A 67 -14.36 -0.71 -5.25
C ARG A 67 -15.46 0.27 -4.83
N LYS A 68 -15.24 1.04 -3.76
CA LYS A 68 -16.20 2.01 -3.19
C LYS A 68 -15.73 3.47 -3.33
N GLY A 69 -14.78 3.74 -4.23
CA GLY A 69 -14.19 5.07 -4.41
C GLY A 69 -13.12 5.41 -3.36
N GLY A 70 -12.68 6.67 -3.35
CA GLY A 70 -11.67 7.18 -2.41
C GLY A 70 -10.21 6.97 -2.85
N ALA A 71 -9.95 6.28 -3.97
CA ALA A 71 -8.60 5.99 -4.45
C ALA A 71 -7.74 7.25 -4.66
N ILE A 72 -8.28 8.28 -5.32
CA ILE A 72 -7.56 9.52 -5.64
C ILE A 72 -7.16 10.23 -4.34
N THR A 73 -8.11 10.42 -3.43
CA THR A 73 -7.86 11.07 -2.14
C THR A 73 -6.86 10.28 -1.31
N PHE A 74 -7.01 8.95 -1.28
CA PHE A 74 -6.06 8.08 -0.59
C PHE A 74 -4.66 8.22 -1.18
N PHE A 75 -4.51 8.16 -2.50
CA PHE A 75 -3.22 8.32 -3.18
C PHE A 75 -2.57 9.68 -2.88
N GLN A 76 -3.35 10.77 -2.92
CA GLN A 76 -2.85 12.10 -2.58
C GLN A 76 -2.38 12.21 -1.12
N LEU A 77 -3.13 11.63 -0.18
CA LEU A 77 -2.74 11.59 1.23
C LEU A 77 -1.52 10.69 1.47
N MET A 78 -1.46 9.57 0.77
CA MET A 78 -0.33 8.63 0.79
C MET A 78 0.96 9.33 0.34
N MET A 79 0.93 10.06 -0.77
CA MET A 79 2.10 10.81 -1.26
C MET A 79 2.54 11.93 -0.31
N LYS A 80 1.58 12.62 0.32
CA LYS A 80 1.88 13.63 1.35
C LYS A 80 2.51 13.01 2.59
N ALA A 81 2.03 11.84 3.02
CA ALA A 81 2.57 11.13 4.17
C ALA A 81 3.99 10.59 3.90
N ALA A 82 4.24 10.06 2.69
CA ALA A 82 5.56 9.62 2.28
C ALA A 82 6.60 10.75 2.34
N SER A 83 6.29 11.90 1.73
CA SER A 83 7.19 13.07 1.75
C SER A 83 7.38 13.71 3.14
N ALA A 84 6.46 13.48 4.08
CA ALA A 84 6.63 13.93 5.45
C ALA A 84 7.58 13.04 6.27
N GLY A 85 7.78 11.78 5.87
CA GLY A 85 8.69 10.83 6.52
C GLY A 85 10.12 10.83 5.97
N GLU A 86 10.35 11.51 4.84
CA GLU A 86 11.68 11.69 4.22
C GLU A 86 12.45 12.92 4.78
N ARG A 87 11.91 13.59 5.80
CA ARG A 87 12.57 14.69 6.55
C ARG A 87 12.99 14.23 7.94
#